data_AF-A0AAV0WEK2-F1
#
_entry.id   AF-A0AAV0WEK2-F1
#
_cell.length_a   1.000
_cell.length_b   1.000
_cell.length_c   1.000
_cell.angle_alpha   90.00
_cell.angle_beta   90.00
_cell.angle_gamma   90.00
#
_symmetry.space_group_name_H-M   'P 1'
#
loop_
_entity.id
_entity.type
_entity.pdbx_description
1 polymer ?
#
loop_
_entity_poly.entity_id
_entity_poly.type
_entity_poly.pdbx_seq_one_letter_code
_entity_poly.pdbx_strand_id
1 'polypeptide(L)'
;MNPTDIIDFNSFSFPMENERVFDKNLLQTKEEVQEYLETCAVDFEKSSPTGILPCQSELGGSANFEVLIDSSSQSFRQKWIYSVTLQKVFIDIDKVLLLNFKCDYDNIDSNMPLFVRAMPMYSSADYLKVPVNRCPIHLSSKNQLNKGK
;
A
#
# COMPACT_ATOMS: atom_id res chain seq x y z
N MET A 1 7.96 -36.95 -18.41
CA MET A 1 8.42 -36.39 -19.70
C MET A 1 7.35 -36.61 -20.74
N ASN A 2 6.62 -35.55 -21.11
CA ASN A 2 6.35 -35.20 -22.50
C ASN A 2 5.98 -33.71 -22.56
N PRO A 3 6.41 -32.97 -23.60
CA PRO A 3 6.62 -31.53 -23.53
C PRO A 3 5.83 -30.78 -24.61
N THR A 4 4.78 -30.06 -24.25
CA THR A 4 4.19 -29.02 -25.10
C THR A 4 3.23 -28.21 -24.26
N ASP A 5 3.61 -26.98 -23.95
CA ASP A 5 2.77 -25.78 -23.93
C ASP A 5 3.71 -24.59 -23.65
N ILE A 6 4.52 -24.28 -24.66
CA ILE A 6 5.22 -23.00 -24.76
C ILE A 6 4.17 -22.01 -25.26
N ILE A 7 3.72 -21.10 -24.39
CA ILE A 7 2.91 -19.95 -24.82
C ILE A 7 3.86 -18.98 -25.51
N ASP A 8 3.70 -18.90 -26.84
CA ASP A 8 4.46 -18.05 -27.74
C ASP A 8 4.13 -16.58 -27.48
N PHE A 9 5.12 -15.81 -27.00
CA PHE A 9 4.94 -14.43 -26.52
C PHE A 9 5.07 -13.38 -27.64
N ASN A 10 4.83 -13.75 -28.90
CA ASN A 10 5.04 -12.84 -30.03
C ASN A 10 3.95 -12.98 -31.11
N SER A 11 2.95 -12.09 -31.08
CA SER A 11 2.40 -11.42 -32.28
C SER A 11 1.18 -10.55 -31.95
N PHE A 12 1.40 -9.36 -31.42
CA PHE A 12 0.48 -8.23 -31.68
C PHE A 12 1.21 -7.28 -32.63
N SER A 13 0.96 -7.45 -33.93
CA SER A 13 1.41 -6.50 -34.94
C SER A 13 0.22 -5.61 -35.30
N PHE A 14 0.33 -4.31 -35.00
CA PHE A 14 -0.61 -3.31 -35.52
C PHE A 14 -0.03 -2.77 -36.83
N PRO A 15 -0.77 -2.83 -37.96
CA PRO A 15 -0.30 -2.23 -39.20
C PRO A 15 -0.27 -0.71 -39.05
N MET A 16 0.91 -0.13 -39.27
CA MET A 16 1.13 1.32 -39.34
C MET A 16 0.96 1.78 -40.79
N GLU A 17 0.05 2.72 -41.03
CA GLU A 17 0.02 3.48 -42.28
C GLU A 17 -0.13 4.97 -41.95
N ASN A 18 0.90 5.77 -42.29
CA ASN A 18 0.98 7.23 -42.14
C ASN A 18 0.83 7.81 -40.71
N GLU A 19 1.48 7.20 -39.72
CA GLU A 19 1.73 7.74 -38.36
C GLU A 19 0.51 8.29 -37.58
N ARG A 20 -0.72 7.78 -37.82
CA ARG A 20 -1.87 8.02 -36.93
C ARG A 20 -2.72 6.77 -36.75
N VAL A 21 -3.10 6.50 -35.51
CA VAL A 21 -4.09 5.46 -35.15
C VAL A 21 -5.48 5.99 -35.50
N PHE A 22 -6.23 5.26 -36.35
CA PHE A 22 -7.58 5.62 -36.77
C PHE A 22 -8.57 4.57 -36.29
N ASP A 23 -9.46 4.94 -35.37
CA ASP A 23 -10.54 4.07 -34.90
C ASP A 23 -11.80 4.28 -35.76
N LYS A 24 -12.32 3.22 -36.38
CA LYS A 24 -13.35 3.28 -37.44
C LYS A 24 -14.80 3.27 -36.93
N ASN A 25 -15.04 3.50 -35.64
CA ASN A 25 -16.38 3.39 -35.05
C ASN A 25 -17.05 4.72 -34.67
N LEU A 26 -16.58 5.87 -35.16
CA LEU A 26 -17.23 7.15 -34.88
C LEU A 26 -18.27 7.49 -35.96
N LEU A 27 -19.53 7.11 -35.73
CA LEU A 27 -20.69 7.57 -36.48
C LEU A 27 -21.49 8.52 -35.58
N GLN A 28 -21.40 9.82 -35.86
CA GLN A 28 -22.10 10.87 -35.12
C GLN A 28 -23.58 10.92 -35.53
N THR A 29 -24.49 10.67 -34.59
CA THR A 29 -25.91 10.99 -34.71
C THR A 29 -26.34 11.92 -33.57
N LYS A 30 -27.18 12.90 -33.91
CA LYS A 30 -27.48 14.15 -33.17
C LYS A 30 -28.35 13.98 -31.90
N GLU A 31 -28.22 12.89 -31.17
CA GLU A 31 -28.97 12.65 -29.91
C GLU A 31 -28.06 12.69 -28.67
N GLU A 32 -26.72 12.69 -28.82
CA GLU A 32 -25.72 12.77 -27.74
C GLU A 32 -25.34 14.21 -27.29
N VAL A 33 -26.26 15.18 -27.35
CA VAL A 33 -25.97 16.54 -26.82
C VAL A 33 -26.81 16.87 -25.57
N GLN A 34 -27.81 16.03 -25.26
CA GLN A 34 -28.63 16.20 -24.05
C GLN A 34 -28.13 15.39 -22.84
N GLU A 35 -27.11 14.54 -23.02
CA GLU A 35 -26.49 13.71 -21.96
C GLU A 35 -25.09 14.23 -21.52
N TYR A 36 -24.78 15.49 -21.80
CA TYR A 36 -23.54 16.14 -21.31
C TYR A 36 -23.80 17.35 -20.40
N LEU A 37 -25.05 17.50 -19.93
CA LEU A 37 -25.46 18.52 -18.94
C LEU A 37 -26.05 17.92 -17.66
N GLU A 38 -25.73 16.67 -17.31
CA GLU A 38 -25.87 16.15 -15.94
C GLU A 38 -24.50 16.01 -15.27
N THR A 39 -23.78 17.13 -15.22
CA THR A 39 -22.79 17.37 -14.17
C THR A 39 -23.51 18.04 -13.01
N CYS A 40 -23.33 17.48 -11.80
CA CYS A 40 -23.71 17.96 -10.46
C CYS A 40 -24.75 17.12 -9.69
N ALA A 41 -24.83 15.82 -9.91
CA ALA A 41 -25.16 14.92 -8.80
C ALA A 41 -23.85 14.51 -8.12
N VAL A 42 -23.36 15.38 -7.22
CA VAL A 42 -22.40 14.94 -6.20
C VAL A 42 -23.18 13.98 -5.33
N ASP A 43 -23.06 12.68 -5.62
CA ASP A 43 -23.27 11.69 -4.57
C ASP A 43 -22.30 12.09 -3.46
N PHE A 44 -22.86 12.63 -2.38
CA PHE A 44 -22.18 12.75 -1.11
C PHE A 44 -21.94 11.31 -0.62
N GLU A 45 -21.02 10.60 -1.28
CA GLU A 45 -20.20 9.56 -0.68
C GLU A 45 -19.76 10.16 0.65
N LYS A 46 -20.36 9.65 1.72
CA LYS A 46 -20.20 10.14 3.08
C LYS A 46 -18.72 10.00 3.39
N SER A 47 -17.96 11.05 3.09
CA SER A 47 -16.50 11.03 3.14
C SER A 47 -16.14 10.56 4.53
N SER A 48 -15.40 9.47 4.61
CA SER A 48 -14.89 8.97 5.88
C SER A 48 -14.38 10.16 6.70
N PRO A 49 -14.76 10.30 7.98
CA PRO A 49 -14.37 11.45 8.80
C PRO A 49 -12.84 11.58 8.94
N THR A 50 -12.09 10.57 8.50
CA THR A 50 -10.63 10.48 8.57
C THR A 50 -9.92 10.97 7.29
N GLY A 51 -10.63 11.44 6.26
CA GLY A 51 -10.04 11.84 4.98
C GLY A 51 -9.51 10.66 4.15
N ILE A 52 -8.92 10.96 2.99
CA ILE A 52 -8.45 9.93 2.02
C ILE A 52 -7.04 9.44 2.35
N LEU A 53 -6.22 10.28 3.00
CA LEU A 53 -4.82 9.99 3.29
C LEU A 53 -4.60 9.85 4.80
N PRO A 54 -3.93 8.77 5.25
CA PRO A 54 -3.55 8.60 6.65
C PRO A 54 -2.59 9.70 7.10
N CYS A 55 -2.73 10.16 8.35
CA CYS A 55 -1.79 11.10 8.95
C CYS A 55 -0.40 10.47 9.06
N GLN A 56 0.64 11.22 8.69
CA GLN A 56 2.04 10.80 8.75
C GLN A 56 2.84 11.51 9.84
N SER A 57 2.22 12.48 10.54
CA SER A 57 2.88 13.22 11.62
C SER A 57 3.04 12.34 12.85
N GLU A 58 4.22 12.42 13.48
CA GLU A 58 4.47 11.79 14.78
C GLU A 58 3.75 12.58 15.88
N LEU A 59 2.80 11.93 16.55
CA LEU A 59 1.96 12.54 17.58
C LEU A 59 1.88 11.60 18.78
N GLY A 60 2.51 11.97 19.89
CA GLY A 60 2.45 11.20 21.15
C GLY A 60 1.13 11.38 21.91
N GLY A 61 0.41 12.47 21.68
CA GLY A 61 -0.83 12.79 22.38
C GLY A 61 -0.64 13.02 23.90
N SER A 62 -1.73 12.94 24.66
CA SER A 62 -1.71 13.13 26.12
C SER A 62 -0.95 12.03 26.88
N ALA A 63 -0.82 10.85 26.27
CA ALA A 63 -0.12 9.72 26.85
C ALA A 63 1.37 9.66 26.47
N ASN A 64 1.92 10.67 25.79
CA ASN A 64 3.31 10.69 25.32
C ASN A 64 3.73 9.37 24.64
N PHE A 65 2.88 8.87 23.74
CA PHE A 65 3.10 7.59 23.06
C PHE A 65 4.32 7.65 22.13
N GLU A 66 5.27 6.75 22.35
CA GLU A 66 6.52 6.64 21.60
C GLU A 66 6.72 5.19 21.14
N VAL A 67 7.25 5.03 19.93
CA VAL A 67 7.69 3.73 19.38
C VAL A 67 9.22 3.69 19.43
N LEU A 68 9.75 2.64 20.05
CA LEU A 68 11.18 2.46 20.28
C LEU A 68 11.67 1.18 19.60
N ILE A 69 12.85 1.26 18.99
CA ILE A 69 13.55 0.11 18.40
C ILE A 69 14.84 -0.09 19.20
N ASP A 70 14.99 -1.23 19.86
CA ASP A 70 16.22 -1.55 20.58
C ASP A 70 17.35 -1.91 19.59
N SER A 71 18.06 -0.89 19.15
CA SER A 71 19.23 -1.01 18.28
C SER A 71 20.53 -1.28 19.04
N SER A 72 20.50 -1.31 20.37
CA SER A 72 21.71 -1.38 21.22
C SER A 72 22.31 -2.78 21.26
N SER A 73 21.47 -3.80 21.12
CA SER A 73 21.82 -5.22 21.14
C SER A 73 22.02 -5.81 19.73
N GLN A 74 22.35 -4.98 18.74
CA GLN A 74 22.55 -5.40 17.36
C GLN A 74 23.74 -6.35 17.20
N SER A 75 23.46 -7.65 17.35
CA SER A 75 24.40 -8.73 17.05
C SER A 75 24.52 -8.89 15.53
N PHE A 76 25.73 -9.21 15.05
CA PHE A 76 25.99 -9.57 13.64
C PHE A 76 25.06 -10.68 13.10
N ARG A 77 24.41 -11.47 13.97
CA ARG A 77 23.46 -12.53 13.58
C ARG A 77 22.02 -12.03 13.39
N GLN A 78 21.69 -10.80 13.77
CA GLN A 78 20.36 -10.26 13.57
C GLN A 78 20.08 -10.10 12.07
N LYS A 79 18.85 -10.45 11.68
CA LYS A 79 18.39 -10.41 10.30
C LYS A 79 17.68 -9.10 9.96
N TRP A 80 17.93 -8.09 10.78
CA TRP A 80 17.48 -6.73 10.61
C TRP A 80 18.49 -5.76 11.23
N ILE A 81 18.53 -4.53 10.73
CA ILE A 81 19.40 -3.44 11.17
C ILE A 81 18.59 -2.14 11.17
N TYR A 82 18.75 -1.32 12.20
CA TYR A 82 18.17 0.02 12.25
C TYR A 82 19.25 1.08 12.00
N SER A 83 19.06 1.91 10.97
CA SER A 83 19.92 3.05 10.68
C SER A 83 19.32 4.31 11.30
N VAL A 84 19.99 4.84 12.34
CA VAL A 84 19.59 6.10 13.00
C VAL A 84 19.65 7.27 12.02
N THR A 85 20.70 7.35 11.21
CA THR A 85 20.89 8.43 10.23
C THR A 85 19.77 8.48 9.19
N LEU A 86 19.30 7.32 8.74
CA LEU A 86 18.23 7.24 7.73
C LEU A 86 16.83 7.15 8.35
N GLN A 87 16.75 6.92 9.66
CA GLN A 87 15.51 6.54 10.36
C GLN A 87 14.79 5.38 9.64
N LYS A 88 15.55 4.34 9.26
CA LYS A 88 15.06 3.21 8.46
C LYS A 88 15.46 1.87 9.05
N VAL A 89 14.52 0.92 8.99
CA VAL A 89 14.75 -0.50 9.28
C VAL A 89 15.01 -1.24 7.98
N PHE A 90 16.08 -2.01 7.95
CA PHE A 90 16.39 -2.99 6.92
C PHE A 90 16.15 -4.37 7.52
N ILE A 91 15.37 -5.24 6.87
CA ILE A 91 14.99 -6.54 7.42
C ILE A 91 14.82 -7.58 6.32
N ASP A 92 15.30 -8.79 6.56
CA ASP A 92 15.03 -9.93 5.67
C ASP A 92 13.57 -10.38 5.79
N ILE A 93 13.01 -10.92 4.70
CA ILE A 93 11.66 -11.48 4.71
C ILE A 93 11.53 -12.60 5.76
N ASP A 94 10.36 -12.68 6.41
CA ASP A 94 10.04 -13.70 7.42
C ASP A 94 11.00 -13.70 8.62
N LYS A 95 11.36 -12.49 9.07
CA LYS A 95 12.10 -12.27 10.31
C LYS A 95 11.30 -11.42 11.28
N VAL A 96 11.54 -11.66 12.56
CA VAL A 96 10.88 -10.97 13.65
C VAL A 96 11.63 -9.67 13.94
N LEU A 97 10.90 -8.57 13.90
CA LEU A 97 11.31 -7.28 14.44
C LEU A 97 10.55 -7.05 15.75
N LEU A 98 11.27 -6.77 16.82
CA LEU A 98 10.67 -6.39 18.09
C LEU A 98 10.58 -4.86 18.17
N LEU A 99 9.38 -4.36 18.44
CA LEU A 99 9.10 -2.96 18.69
C LEU A 99 8.69 -2.79 20.14
N ASN A 100 9.26 -1.80 20.81
CA ASN A 100 8.88 -1.42 22.16
C ASN A 100 7.98 -0.19 22.10
N PHE A 101 7.02 -0.11 23.01
CA PHE A 101 6.12 1.02 23.13
C PHE A 101 6.29 1.65 24.50
N LYS A 102 6.38 2.97 24.54
CA LYS A 102 6.42 3.75 25.78
C LYS A 102 5.23 4.70 25.78
N CYS A 103 4.55 4.78 26.92
CA CYS A 103 3.47 5.73 27.14
C CYS A 103 3.31 5.98 28.64
N ASP A 104 2.75 7.13 28.97
CA ASP A 104 2.44 7.56 30.33
C ASP A 104 1.05 7.04 30.70
N TYR A 105 1.00 5.86 31.32
CA TYR A 105 -0.24 5.17 31.67
C TYR A 105 -1.14 5.97 32.61
N ASP A 106 -0.57 6.84 33.46
CA ASP A 106 -1.34 7.69 34.38
C ASP A 106 -2.26 8.69 33.64
N ASN A 107 -1.96 9.01 32.38
CA ASN A 107 -2.76 9.90 31.54
C ASN A 107 -3.83 9.17 30.70
N ILE A 108 -3.95 7.86 30.86
CA ILE A 108 -4.90 7.02 30.11
C ILE A 108 -6.04 6.61 31.04
N ASP A 109 -7.29 6.79 30.60
CA ASP A 109 -8.45 6.28 31.32
C ASP A 109 -8.39 4.75 31.42
N SER A 110 -8.32 4.24 32.65
CA SER A 110 -8.20 2.81 32.96
C SER A 110 -9.34 1.96 32.41
N ASN A 111 -10.48 2.56 32.08
CA ASN A 111 -11.65 1.85 31.58
C ASN A 111 -11.70 1.73 30.05
N MET A 112 -10.71 2.25 29.32
CA MET A 112 -10.71 2.24 27.86
C MET A 112 -9.77 1.16 27.29
N PRO A 113 -10.26 0.26 26.41
CA PRO A 113 -9.38 -0.67 25.72
C PRO A 113 -8.49 0.08 24.72
N LEU A 114 -7.19 -0.21 24.77
CA LEU A 114 -6.20 0.34 23.85
C LEU A 114 -5.87 -0.65 22.73
N PHE A 115 -5.62 -0.12 21.54
CA PHE A 115 -5.24 -0.90 20.36
C PHE A 115 -4.06 -0.24 19.66
N VAL A 116 -3.09 -1.06 19.25
CA VAL A 116 -2.00 -0.63 18.37
C VAL A 116 -2.32 -1.08 16.95
N ARG A 117 -2.19 -0.16 15.99
CA ARG A 117 -2.37 -0.45 14.55
C ARG A 117 -1.10 -0.11 13.80
N ALA A 118 -0.69 -1.00 12.90
CA ALA A 118 0.42 -0.79 11.98
C ALA A 118 -0.11 -0.90 10.54
N MET A 119 0.31 0.01 9.67
CA MET A 119 -0.10 0.03 8.27
C MET A 119 1.05 0.50 7.38
N PRO A 120 1.48 -0.31 6.40
CA PRO A 120 2.49 0.10 5.44
C PRO A 120 1.91 1.11 4.43
N MET A 121 2.71 2.10 4.05
CA MET A 121 2.40 3.08 3.01
C MET A 121 3.62 3.29 2.11
N TYR A 122 3.38 3.64 0.85
CA TYR A 122 4.46 4.08 -0.04
C TYR A 122 4.99 5.44 0.43
N SER A 123 6.29 5.67 0.31
CA SER A 123 6.90 6.97 0.66
C SER A 123 6.80 8.00 -0.46
N SER A 124 6.57 7.56 -1.70
CA SER A 124 6.40 8.47 -2.84
C SER A 124 4.99 9.06 -2.86
N ALA A 125 4.89 10.37 -3.08
CA ALA A 125 3.65 11.13 -3.11
C ALA A 125 2.64 10.58 -4.14
N ASP A 126 3.14 10.11 -5.28
CA ASP A 126 2.32 9.59 -6.39
C ASP A 126 1.55 8.32 -6.02
N TYR A 127 2.05 7.57 -5.02
CA TYR A 127 1.52 6.27 -4.64
C TYR A 127 0.89 6.24 -3.25
N LEU A 128 0.72 7.39 -2.58
CA LEU A 128 0.16 7.45 -1.22
C LEU A 128 -1.26 6.87 -1.10
N LYS A 129 -2.03 6.91 -2.19
CA LYS A 129 -3.40 6.34 -2.26
C LYS A 129 -3.42 4.86 -2.63
N VAL A 130 -2.27 4.31 -3.06
CA VAL A 130 -2.18 2.92 -3.52
C VAL A 130 -1.96 2.02 -2.30
N PRO A 131 -2.82 1.02 -2.05
CA PRO A 131 -2.63 0.11 -0.93
C PRO A 131 -1.38 -0.74 -1.15
N VAL A 132 -0.58 -0.91 -0.09
CA VAL A 132 0.59 -1.78 -0.11
C VAL A 132 0.13 -3.24 0.04
N ASN A 133 0.31 -4.03 -1.01
CA ASN A 133 -0.09 -5.44 -1.07
C ASN A 133 1.11 -6.36 -1.34
N ARG A 134 0.99 -7.63 -0.92
CA ARG A 134 1.96 -8.67 -1.33
C ARG A 134 1.90 -8.86 -2.85
N CYS A 135 3.05 -9.10 -3.49
CA CYS A 135 3.06 -9.40 -4.92
C CYS A 135 2.37 -10.76 -5.21
N PRO A 136 1.95 -11.03 -6.47
CA PRO A 136 1.15 -12.22 -6.78
C PRO A 136 1.77 -13.56 -6.35
N ILE A 137 3.10 -13.70 -6.46
CA ILE A 137 3.84 -14.90 -6.04
C ILE A 137 3.79 -15.08 -4.51
N HIS A 138 3.88 -13.97 -3.76
CA HIS A 138 3.83 -13.98 -2.30
C HIS A 138 2.40 -13.97 -1.75
N LEU A 139 1.39 -13.62 -2.55
CA LEU A 139 -0.02 -13.71 -2.17
C LEU A 139 -0.57 -15.13 -2.33
N SER A 140 0.05 -15.97 -3.17
CA SER A 140 -0.36 -17.35 -3.41
C SER A 140 -0.48 -18.15 -2.11
N SER A 141 -1.59 -18.86 -1.92
CA SER A 141 -1.86 -19.70 -0.74
C SER A 141 -0.86 -20.84 -0.56
N LYS A 142 -0.13 -21.20 -1.62
CA LYS A 142 0.92 -22.23 -1.60
C LYS A 142 2.25 -21.71 -1.04
N ASN A 143 2.41 -20.39 -0.93
CA ASN A 143 3.62 -19.80 -0.43
C ASN A 143 3.79 -20.08 1.07
N GLN A 144 4.91 -20.68 1.45
CA GLN A 144 5.18 -21.06 2.84
C GLN A 144 5.24 -19.84 3.78
N LEU A 145 5.59 -18.66 3.25
CA LEU A 145 5.66 -17.41 4.00
C LEU A 145 4.29 -16.81 4.38
N ASN A 146 3.18 -17.45 3.96
CA ASN A 146 1.82 -17.05 4.30
C ASN A 146 1.25 -17.85 5.49
N LYS A 147 1.93 -18.89 5.97
CA LYS A 147 1.35 -19.84 6.94
C LYS A 147 1.21 -19.31 8.37
N GLY A 148 1.56 -18.04 8.63
CA GLY A 148 1.76 -17.53 9.99
C GLY A 148 2.86 -18.33 10.71
N LYS A 149 3.38 -17.81 11.82
CA LYS A 149 4.15 -18.60 12.78
C LYS A 149 3.45 -18.52 14.11
#